data_AF-A0A9E3AAZ1-F1
#
_entry.id   AF-A0A9E3AAZ1-F1
#
_cell.length_a   1.000
_cell.length_b   1.000
_cell.length_c   1.000
_cell.angle_alpha   90.00
_cell.angle_beta   90.00
_cell.angle_gamma   90.00
#
_symmetry.space_group_name_H-M   'P 1'
#
loop_
_entity.id
_entity.type
_entity.pdbx_description
1 polymer ?
#
loop_
_entity_poly.entity_id
_entity_poly.type
_entity_poly.pdbx_seq_one_letter_code
_entity_poly.pdbx_strand_id
1 'polypeptide(L)'
;MFESAELDHKVSKSIYKREESRLRERLLNAQYDLKENGRFPVLIVIAGVEGAGKGETVNQLNDWMDSRHVLTHGFADASDEER
;
A
#
# COMPACT_ATOMS: atom_id res chain seq x y z
N MET A 1 -7.10 -10.72 -20.41
CA MET A 1 -6.99 -10.67 -18.93
C MET A 1 -6.73 -9.24 -18.41
N PHE A 2 -5.88 -8.44 -19.06
CA PHE A 2 -5.57 -7.07 -18.62
C PHE A 2 -6.46 -5.98 -19.25
N GLU A 3 -7.40 -6.34 -20.13
CA GLU A 3 -8.16 -5.33 -20.92
C GLU A 3 -8.96 -4.39 -20.01
N SER A 4 -9.41 -4.87 -18.84
CA SER A 4 -10.09 -4.02 -17.86
C SER A 4 -9.17 -3.01 -17.16
N ALA A 5 -7.87 -3.30 -17.02
CA ALA A 5 -6.90 -2.41 -16.39
C ALA A 5 -6.34 -1.36 -17.38
N GLU A 6 -6.53 -1.58 -18.69
CA GLU A 6 -6.14 -0.65 -19.76
C GLU A 6 -7.20 0.43 -20.01
N LEU A 7 -8.39 0.32 -19.41
CA LEU A 7 -9.38 1.39 -19.43
C LEU A 7 -8.85 2.61 -18.66
N ASP A 8 -9.29 3.80 -19.08
CA ASP A 8 -8.87 5.07 -18.46
C ASP A 8 -9.55 5.29 -17.10
N HIS A 9 -9.07 4.58 -16.07
CA HIS A 9 -9.54 4.72 -14.70
C HIS A 9 -9.00 6.00 -14.08
N LYS A 10 -9.88 6.99 -13.91
CA LYS A 10 -9.54 8.28 -13.30
C LYS A 10 -10.51 8.64 -12.19
N VAL A 11 -9.96 9.08 -11.06
CA VAL A 11 -10.72 9.72 -9.99
C VAL A 11 -10.46 11.22 -10.05
N SER A 12 -11.54 12.02 -10.06
CA SER A 12 -11.40 13.47 -10.06
C SER A 12 -10.77 13.96 -8.74
N LYS A 13 -10.04 15.07 -8.79
CA LYS A 13 -9.35 15.63 -7.63
C LYS A 13 -10.28 15.94 -6.45
N SER A 14 -11.51 16.37 -6.73
CA SER A 14 -12.51 16.66 -5.69
C SER A 14 -13.02 15.41 -5.00
N ILE A 15 -13.26 14.34 -5.77
CA ILE A 15 -13.67 13.03 -5.21
C ILE A 15 -12.51 12.45 -4.41
N TYR A 16 -11.31 12.42 -4.98
CA TYR A 16 -10.12 11.89 -4.30
C TYR A 16 -9.91 12.52 -2.93
N LYS A 17 -9.87 13.85 -2.86
CA LYS A 17 -9.68 14.57 -1.59
C LYS A 17 -10.75 14.28 -0.54
N ARG A 18 -12.01 14.11 -0.98
CA ARG A 18 -13.11 13.80 -0.08
C ARG A 18 -12.98 12.40 0.51
N GLU A 19 -12.66 11.41 -0.33
CA GLU A 19 -12.56 10.02 0.11
C GLU A 19 -11.24 9.73 0.85
N GLU A 20 -10.15 10.42 0.49
CA GLU A 20 -8.82 10.25 1.06
C GLU A 20 -8.83 10.40 2.59
N SER A 21 -9.40 11.49 3.12
CA SER A 21 -9.41 11.73 4.56
C SER A 21 -10.11 10.62 5.34
N ARG A 22 -11.26 10.17 4.82
CA ARG A 22 -12.05 9.09 5.42
C ARG A 22 -11.32 7.74 5.31
N LEU A 23 -10.67 7.48 4.19
CA LEU A 23 -9.93 6.24 3.98
C LEU A 23 -8.71 6.15 4.90
N ARG A 24 -7.96 7.26 5.04
CA ARG A 24 -6.80 7.36 5.92
C ARG A 24 -7.15 7.06 7.37
N GLU A 25 -8.22 7.67 7.89
CA GLU A 25 -8.70 7.41 9.25
C GLU A 25 -9.06 5.92 9.45
N ARG A 26 -9.79 5.34 8.49
CA ARG A 26 -10.17 3.92 8.55
C ARG A 26 -8.99 2.98 8.49
N LEU A 27 -7.95 3.31 7.73
CA LEU A 27 -6.72 2.52 7.65
C LEU A 27 -5.96 2.55 8.98
N LEU A 28 -5.84 3.72 9.61
CA LEU A 28 -5.22 3.84 10.93
C LEU A 28 -5.99 3.05 11.99
N ASN A 29 -7.31 3.21 12.05
CA ASN A 29 -8.13 2.46 13.01
C ASN A 29 -7.97 0.95 12.81
N ALA A 30 -8.05 0.46 11.57
CA ALA A 30 -7.86 -0.96 11.28
C ALA A 30 -6.45 -1.46 11.64
N GLN A 31 -5.41 -0.64 11.47
CA GLN A 31 -4.04 -0.96 11.86
C GLN A 31 -3.90 -1.10 13.38
N TYR A 32 -4.49 -0.18 14.14
CA TYR A 32 -4.45 -0.22 15.60
C TYR A 32 -5.29 -1.39 16.14
N ASP A 33 -6.46 -1.65 15.56
CA ASP A 33 -7.26 -2.84 15.90
C ASP A 33 -6.46 -4.13 15.66
N LEU A 34 -5.73 -4.23 14.55
CA LEU A 34 -4.88 -5.38 14.24
C LEU A 34 -3.76 -5.52 15.28
N LYS A 35 -3.10 -4.42 15.61
CA LYS A 35 -2.01 -4.37 16.59
C LYS A 35 -2.47 -4.80 17.99
N GLU A 36 -3.61 -4.31 18.44
CA GLU A 36 -4.16 -4.63 19.78
C GLU A 36 -4.64 -6.08 19.87
N ASN A 37 -5.30 -6.57 18.82
CA ASN A 37 -5.84 -7.92 18.82
C ASN A 37 -4.78 -9.00 18.54
N GLY A 38 -3.69 -8.66 17.84
CA GLY A 38 -2.56 -9.57 17.58
C GLY A 38 -2.91 -10.87 16.86
N ARG A 39 -4.06 -10.92 16.16
CA ARG A 39 -4.65 -12.18 15.67
C ARG A 39 -3.86 -12.81 14.51
N PHE A 40 -3.30 -12.00 13.63
CA PHE A 40 -2.59 -12.46 12.44
C PHE A 40 -1.68 -11.36 11.87
N PRO A 41 -0.63 -11.72 11.10
CA PRO A 41 0.14 -10.77 10.31
C PRO A 41 -0.55 -10.43 8.98
N VAL A 42 -0.31 -9.23 8.44
CA VAL A 42 -0.75 -8.82 7.10
C VAL A 42 0.45 -8.67 6.19
N LEU A 43 0.44 -9.38 5.06
CA LEU A 43 1.45 -9.29 4.00
C LEU A 43 0.81 -8.67 2.75
N ILE A 44 1.47 -7.65 2.19
CA ILE A 44 1.05 -7.00 0.95
C ILE A 44 2.16 -7.15 -0.08
N VAL A 45 1.86 -7.80 -1.21
CA VAL A 45 2.79 -7.96 -2.33
C VAL A 45 2.48 -6.91 -3.38
N ILE A 46 3.45 -6.06 -3.69
CA ILE A 46 3.33 -5.01 -4.69
C ILE A 46 4.13 -5.41 -5.94
N ALA A 47 3.43 -5.71 -7.03
CA ALA A 47 4.01 -6.15 -8.29
C ALA A 47 3.33 -5.44 -9.48
N GLY A 48 4.02 -5.40 -10.62
CA GLY A 48 3.51 -4.74 -11.83
C GLY A 48 4.63 -4.12 -12.66
N VAL A 49 4.25 -3.53 -13.80
CA VAL A 49 5.20 -2.93 -14.75
C VAL A 49 5.95 -1.73 -14.15
N GLU A 50 7.14 -1.45 -14.68
CA GLU A 50 7.89 -0.24 -14.34
C GLU A 50 7.07 1.01 -14.69
N GLY A 51 7.12 2.03 -13.83
CA GLY A 51 6.32 3.25 -14.01
C GLY A 51 4.83 3.14 -13.64
N ALA A 52 4.34 1.98 -13.20
CA ALA A 52 2.93 1.81 -12.81
C ALA A 52 2.54 2.45 -11.46
N GLY A 53 3.42 3.21 -10.81
CA GLY A 53 3.13 3.87 -9.53
C GLY A 53 3.31 2.99 -8.29
N LYS A 54 4.06 1.87 -8.38
CA LYS A 54 4.26 0.92 -7.27
C LYS A 54 4.89 1.60 -6.04
N GLY A 55 6.00 2.31 -6.24
CA GLY A 55 6.74 2.97 -5.16
C GLY A 55 5.94 4.13 -4.56
N GLU A 56 5.29 4.91 -5.41
CA GLU A 56 4.42 6.02 -5.03
C GLU A 56 3.25 5.53 -4.17
N THR A 57 2.65 4.39 -4.53
CA THR A 57 1.57 3.77 -3.76
C THR A 57 2.06 3.29 -2.39
N VAL A 58 3.22 2.65 -2.33
CA VAL A 58 3.83 2.21 -1.06
C VAL A 58 4.16 3.39 -0.15
N ASN A 59 4.73 4.46 -0.71
CA ASN A 59 4.99 5.69 0.04
C ASN A 59 3.69 6.29 0.56
N GLN A 60 2.64 6.35 -0.27
CA GLN A 60 1.35 6.88 0.16
C GLN A 60 0.75 6.09 1.33
N LEU A 61 0.88 4.76 1.33
CA LEU A 61 0.45 3.90 2.44
C LEU A 61 1.26 4.17 3.70
N ASN A 62 2.58 4.33 3.59
CA ASN A 62 3.44 4.68 4.73
C ASN A 62 3.12 6.08 5.30
N ASP A 63 2.71 7.03 4.45
CA ASP A 63 2.29 8.36 4.88
C ASP A 63 0.91 8.36 5.56
N TRP A 64 0.03 7.43 5.17
CA TRP A 64 -1.34 7.34 5.69
C TRP A 64 -1.45 6.51 6.96
N MET A 65 -0.61 5.49 7.09
CA MET A 65 -0.59 4.55 8.21
C MET A 65 0.53 4.91 9.20
N ASP A 66 0.52 4.29 10.37
CA ASP A 66 1.64 4.41 11.32
C ASP A 66 2.82 3.55 10.83
N SER A 67 3.80 4.19 10.21
CA SER A 67 4.97 3.52 9.62
C SER A 67 5.82 2.75 10.63
N ARG A 68 5.70 3.03 11.93
CA ARG A 68 6.38 2.25 12.99
C ARG A 68 5.88 0.80 13.07
N HIS A 69 4.73 0.51 12.48
CA HIS A 69 4.11 -0.81 12.44
C HIS A 69 3.99 -1.38 11.03
N VAL A 70 4.67 -0.77 10.05
CA VAL A 70 4.71 -1.22 8.66
C VAL A 70 6.17 -1.46 8.28
N LEU A 71 6.48 -2.68 7.82
CA LEU A 71 7.79 -3.01 7.27
C LEU A 71 7.66 -3.06 5.75
N THR A 72 8.46 -2.24 5.07
CA THR A 72 8.52 -2.21 3.61
C THR A 72 9.83 -2.84 3.16
N HIS A 73 9.74 -3.95 2.41
CA HIS A 73 10.89 -4.66 1.86
C HIS A 73 10.90 -4.56 0.34
N GLY A 74 11.95 -3.96 -0.21
CA GLY A 74 12.29 -4.05 -1.63
C GLY A 74 13.42 -5.06 -1.80
N PHE A 75 13.17 -6.14 -2.54
CA PHE A 75 14.20 -7.15 -2.81
C PHE A 75 15.06 -6.69 -4.00
N ALA A 76 16.37 -6.66 -3.79
CA ALA A 76 17.37 -6.50 -4.85
C ALA A 76 17.87 -7.89 -5.27
N ASP A 77 19.04 -7.95 -5.92
CA ASP A 77 19.72 -9.21 -6.13
C ASP A 77 20.03 -9.89 -4.78
N ALA A 78 19.92 -11.22 -4.74
CA ALA A 78 20.18 -12.00 -3.53
C ALA A 78 21.61 -11.74 -3.01
N SER A 79 21.73 -11.46 -1.71
CA SER A 79 23.01 -11.35 -1.03
C SER A 79 23.74 -12.71 -1.00
N ASP A 80 25.00 -12.71 -0.56
CA ASP A 80 25.77 -13.95 -0.44
C ASP A 80 25.17 -14.90 0.61
N GLU A 81 24.54 -14.37 1.66
CA GLU A 81 23.84 -15.15 2.70
C GLU A 81 22.47 -15.69 2.25
N GLU A 82 21.87 -15.11 1.21
CA GLU A 82 20.56 -15.52 0.68
C GLU A 82 20.65 -16.62 -0.40
N ARG A 83 21.87 -17.06 -0.74
CA ARG A 83 22.17 -18.14 -1.70
C ARG A 83 22.41 -19.49 -1.02
#